data_AF-A0A4Q5QP06-F1
#
_entry.id   AF-A0A4Q5QP06-F1
#
_cell.length_a   1.000
_cell.length_b   1.000
_cell.length_c   1.000
_cell.angle_alpha   90.00
_cell.angle_beta   90.00
_cell.angle_gamma   90.00
#
_symmetry.space_group_name_H-M   'P 1'
#
loop_
_entity.id
_entity.type
_entity.pdbx_description
1 polymer ?
#
loop_
_entity_poly.entity_id
_entity_poly.type
_entity_poly.pdbx_seq_one_letter_code
_entity_poly.pdbx_strand_id
1 'polypeptide(L)'
;MKNLALSGAGTLLLALAGFSEAAAQKTEAVRVVKDAKAKKVDVFVGQQLFTTFLYPDSLEKPVLYPLRAAGGAVVTRGFPLNPRPGDPIDHPHHIGLWFNYENVNGLDFWNNSYAIAPEKKKDYGWIKTDRILTTSSGPTGVLTYHANWVNQQNQVLL
;
A
#
# COMPACT_ATOMS: atom_id res chain seq x y z
N MET A 1 -81.23 -20.16 -2.21
CA MET A 1 -80.89 -18.91 -2.92
C MET A 1 -79.81 -18.21 -2.12
N LYS A 2 -78.73 -17.78 -2.79
CA LYS A 2 -77.46 -17.35 -2.19
C LYS A 2 -77.60 -15.96 -1.58
N ASN A 3 -77.22 -15.77 -0.32
CA ASN A 3 -77.00 -14.44 0.28
C ASN A 3 -75.51 -14.23 0.51
N LEU A 4 -75.00 -13.12 -0.03
CA LEU A 4 -73.66 -12.58 0.16
C LEU A 4 -73.45 -12.17 1.62
N ALA A 5 -72.28 -12.50 2.17
CA ALA A 5 -71.66 -11.74 3.24
C ALA A 5 -70.20 -11.49 2.84
N LEU A 6 -69.88 -10.25 2.48
CA LEU A 6 -68.50 -9.76 2.43
C LEU A 6 -68.08 -9.50 3.89
N SER A 7 -67.19 -10.32 4.43
CA SER A 7 -66.41 -9.97 5.61
C SER A 7 -64.96 -9.74 5.19
N GLY A 8 -64.47 -8.54 5.48
CA GLY A 8 -63.25 -7.99 4.89
C GLY A 8 -61.94 -8.61 5.35
N ALA A 9 -60.89 -8.16 4.68
CA ALA A 9 -59.59 -7.88 5.24
C ALA A 9 -58.87 -6.98 4.21
N GLY A 10 -58.83 -5.67 4.47
CA GLY A 10 -57.95 -4.78 3.74
C GLY A 10 -56.52 -5.16 4.06
N THR A 11 -55.78 -5.69 3.08
CA THR A 11 -54.35 -5.96 3.21
C THR A 11 -53.62 -4.62 3.23
N LEU A 12 -53.36 -4.10 4.43
CA LEU A 12 -52.46 -2.97 4.62
C LEU A 12 -51.03 -3.50 4.43
N LEU A 13 -50.52 -3.42 3.21
CA LEU A 13 -49.13 -3.74 2.90
C LEU A 13 -48.27 -2.60 3.46
N LEU A 14 -47.79 -2.73 4.71
CA LEU A 14 -46.72 -1.88 5.21
C LEU A 14 -45.45 -2.22 4.43
N ALA A 15 -45.17 -1.44 3.39
CA ALA A 15 -43.86 -1.38 2.79
C ALA A 15 -42.90 -0.77 3.82
N LEU A 16 -42.27 -1.62 4.62
CA LEU A 16 -41.08 -1.26 5.40
C LEU A 16 -39.98 -0.94 4.39
N ALA A 17 -39.89 0.33 4.00
CA ALA A 17 -38.72 0.85 3.33
C ALA A 17 -37.55 0.69 4.31
N GLY A 18 -36.76 -0.36 4.11
CA GLY A 18 -35.51 -0.56 4.81
C GLY A 18 -34.55 0.55 4.39
N PHE A 19 -34.50 1.62 5.17
CA PHE A 19 -33.42 2.59 5.09
C PHE A 19 -32.14 1.86 5.49
N SER A 20 -31.37 1.43 4.48
CA SER A 20 -29.99 1.01 4.70
C SER A 20 -29.21 2.28 5.02
N GLU A 21 -29.13 2.64 6.30
CA GLU A 21 -28.18 3.64 6.76
C GLU A 21 -26.80 3.17 6.35
N ALA A 22 -26.21 3.84 5.35
CA ALA A 22 -24.80 3.69 5.06
C ALA A 22 -24.06 4.21 6.29
N ALA A 23 -23.69 3.31 7.19
CA ALA A 23 -22.89 3.64 8.35
C ALA A 23 -21.59 4.28 7.85
N ALA A 24 -21.44 5.58 8.08
CA ALA A 24 -20.19 6.27 7.80
C ALA A 24 -19.08 5.54 8.57
N GLN A 25 -18.06 5.09 7.85
CA GLN A 25 -16.95 4.37 8.47
C GLN A 25 -16.32 5.30 9.52
N LYS A 26 -16.32 4.87 10.79
CA LYS A 26 -15.72 5.64 11.88
C LYS A 26 -14.27 5.95 11.52
N THR A 27 -13.89 7.23 11.62
CA THR A 27 -12.51 7.65 11.42
C THR A 27 -11.64 6.98 12.49
N GLU A 28 -10.78 6.06 12.06
CA GLU A 28 -9.79 5.44 12.94
C GLU A 28 -8.50 6.27 12.96
N ALA A 29 -7.88 6.38 14.14
CA ALA A 29 -6.60 7.06 14.26
C ALA A 29 -5.50 6.29 13.54
N VAL A 30 -4.53 7.01 12.99
CA VAL A 30 -3.34 6.47 12.37
C VAL A 30 -2.22 6.39 13.41
N ARG A 31 -1.56 5.23 13.49
CA ARG A 31 -0.37 5.02 14.32
C ARG A 31 0.82 4.69 13.43
N VAL A 32 1.88 5.48 13.54
CA VAL A 32 3.12 5.37 12.75
C VAL A 32 4.25 4.92 13.68
N VAL A 33 4.82 3.74 13.42
CA VAL A 33 5.84 3.12 14.28
C VAL A 33 7.12 2.91 13.50
N LYS A 34 8.17 3.64 13.87
CA LYS A 34 9.51 3.51 13.27
C LYS A 34 10.29 2.36 13.91
N ASP A 35 10.87 1.51 13.07
CA ASP A 35 11.89 0.53 13.46
C ASP A 35 13.15 0.79 12.62
N ALA A 36 14.08 1.54 13.20
CA ALA A 36 15.32 1.92 12.52
C ALA A 36 16.25 0.74 12.27
N LYS A 37 16.23 -0.28 13.15
CA LYS A 37 17.10 -1.45 13.03
C LYS A 37 16.65 -2.33 11.87
N ALA A 38 15.35 -2.55 11.75
CA ALA A 38 14.77 -3.28 10.63
C ALA A 38 14.62 -2.44 9.35
N LYS A 39 15.01 -1.15 9.38
CA LYS A 39 14.85 -0.19 8.28
C LYS A 39 13.42 -0.19 7.72
N LYS A 40 12.46 0.01 8.63
CA LYS A 40 11.04 0.11 8.27
C LYS A 40 10.27 1.13 9.11
N VAL A 41 9.08 1.50 8.63
CA VAL A 41 8.06 2.23 9.38
C VAL A 41 6.71 1.56 9.15
N ASP A 42 6.12 0.99 10.20
CA ASP A 42 4.80 0.39 10.14
C ASP A 42 3.73 1.48 10.32
N VAL A 43 2.73 1.48 9.43
CA VAL A 43 1.60 2.41 9.47
C VAL A 43 0.33 1.60 9.72
N PHE A 44 -0.32 1.89 10.84
CA PHE A 44 -1.57 1.26 11.26
C PHE A 44 -2.71 2.26 11.13
N VAL A 45 -3.89 1.78 10.73
CA VAL A 45 -5.16 2.50 10.83
C VAL A 45 -5.99 1.72 11.84
N GLY A 46 -6.34 2.37 12.96
CA GLY A 46 -6.90 1.70 14.13
C GLY A 46 -5.93 0.64 14.67
N GLN A 47 -6.39 -0.61 14.74
CA GLN A 47 -5.58 -1.75 15.20
C GLN A 47 -4.95 -2.54 14.04
N GLN A 48 -5.30 -2.24 12.79
CA GLN A 48 -4.88 -3.02 11.63
C GLN A 48 -3.67 -2.39 10.98
N LEU A 49 -2.70 -3.21 10.58
CA LEU A 49 -1.61 -2.77 9.72
C LEU A 49 -2.21 -2.34 8.38
N PHE A 50 -1.96 -1.11 7.96
CA PHE A 50 -2.37 -0.59 6.66
C PHE A 50 -1.27 -0.82 5.61
N THR A 51 -0.03 -0.47 5.95
CA THR A 51 1.17 -0.73 5.15
C THR A 51 2.44 -0.61 5.98
N THR A 52 3.55 -1.06 5.43
CA THR A 52 4.88 -0.79 5.96
C THR A 52 5.70 -0.07 4.91
N PHE A 53 6.33 1.06 5.27
CA PHE A 53 7.38 1.67 4.49
C PHE A 53 8.68 0.90 4.73
N LEU A 54 9.15 0.17 3.72
CA LEU A 54 10.36 -0.64 3.73
C LEU A 54 11.48 0.10 3.01
N TYR A 55 12.63 0.22 3.66
CA TYR A 55 13.83 0.81 3.09
C TYR A 55 15.13 0.07 3.47
N PRO A 56 15.15 -1.29 3.51
CA PRO A 56 16.39 -2.02 3.75
C PRO A 56 17.34 -1.87 2.55
N ASP A 57 18.64 -2.03 2.79
CA ASP A 57 19.66 -1.85 1.74
C ASP A 57 19.58 -2.92 0.63
N SER A 58 18.91 -4.05 0.93
CA SER A 58 18.61 -5.13 -0.01
C SER A 58 17.56 -4.78 -1.05
N LEU A 59 16.83 -3.66 -0.90
CA LEU A 59 15.92 -3.14 -1.91
C LEU A 59 16.60 -2.05 -2.74
N GLU A 60 16.19 -2.00 -4.01
CA GLU A 60 16.73 -1.03 -4.96
C GLU A 60 16.14 0.38 -4.79
N LYS A 61 14.99 0.45 -4.12
CA LYS A 61 14.23 1.65 -3.82
C LYS A 61 13.32 1.41 -2.61
N PRO A 62 12.96 2.44 -1.83
CA PRO A 62 12.02 2.29 -0.74
C PRO A 62 10.61 2.07 -1.28
N VAL A 63 9.81 1.29 -0.57
CA VAL A 63 8.46 0.89 -1.01
C VAL A 63 7.48 0.89 0.16
N LEU A 64 6.20 1.05 -0.13
CA LEU A 64 5.09 0.76 0.77
C LEU A 64 4.56 -0.64 0.45
N TYR A 65 4.72 -1.60 1.36
CA TYR A 65 4.33 -2.98 1.13
C TYR A 65 4.07 -3.76 2.44
N PRO A 66 3.04 -4.63 2.48
CA PRO A 66 1.91 -4.69 1.55
C PRO A 66 0.94 -3.54 1.81
N LEU A 67 0.23 -3.06 0.79
CA LEU A 67 -0.92 -2.18 1.00
C LEU A 67 -2.18 -3.00 1.26
N ARG A 68 -3.00 -2.56 2.21
CA ARG A 68 -4.27 -3.20 2.56
C ARG A 68 -5.43 -2.22 2.42
N ALA A 69 -6.54 -2.69 1.85
CA ALA A 69 -7.81 -1.98 1.87
C ALA A 69 -8.44 -2.03 3.28
N ALA A 70 -9.46 -1.22 3.53
CA ALA A 70 -10.15 -1.14 4.82
C ALA A 70 -10.72 -2.50 5.30
N GLY A 71 -11.09 -3.40 4.38
CA GLY A 71 -11.52 -4.76 4.70
C GLY A 71 -10.38 -5.75 4.97
N GLY A 72 -9.12 -5.30 5.04
CA GLY A 72 -7.93 -6.12 5.27
C GLY A 72 -7.36 -6.81 4.02
N ALA A 73 -8.07 -6.75 2.89
CA ALA A 73 -7.64 -7.30 1.61
C ALA A 73 -6.31 -6.66 1.17
N VAL A 74 -5.33 -7.48 0.81
CA VAL A 74 -4.04 -7.01 0.30
C VAL A 74 -4.20 -6.60 -1.16
N VAL A 75 -3.95 -5.33 -1.49
CA VAL A 75 -4.17 -4.78 -2.84
C VAL A 75 -2.93 -4.88 -3.73
N THR A 76 -1.74 -4.97 -3.15
CA THR A 76 -0.49 -5.16 -3.89
C THR A 76 -0.23 -6.64 -4.10
N ARG A 77 0.24 -7.07 -5.27
CA ARG A 77 0.72 -8.46 -5.50
C ARG A 77 1.86 -8.81 -4.54
N GLY A 78 2.12 -10.10 -4.32
CA GLY A 78 3.09 -10.57 -3.33
C GLY A 78 4.53 -10.69 -3.83
N PHE A 79 4.72 -11.03 -5.10
CA PHE A 79 6.05 -11.20 -5.69
C PHE A 79 6.87 -9.88 -5.70
N PRO A 80 8.18 -9.92 -5.42
CA PRO A 80 8.99 -11.09 -5.03
C PRO A 80 9.06 -11.33 -3.52
N LEU A 81 8.54 -10.42 -2.69
CA LEU A 81 8.78 -10.43 -1.23
C LEU A 81 7.97 -11.48 -0.47
N ASN A 82 6.75 -11.76 -0.92
CA ASN A 82 5.89 -12.83 -0.40
C ASN A 82 5.07 -13.44 -1.54
N PRO A 83 5.70 -14.19 -2.46
CA PRO A 83 5.05 -14.70 -3.66
C PRO A 83 3.81 -15.53 -3.33
N ARG A 84 2.71 -15.28 -4.05
CA ARG A 84 1.45 -16.04 -3.93
C ARG A 84 1.14 -16.80 -5.23
N PRO A 85 0.41 -17.93 -5.15
CA PRO A 85 -0.07 -18.60 -6.36
C PRO A 85 -0.85 -17.64 -7.26
N GLY A 86 -0.48 -17.60 -8.54
CA GLY A 86 -1.13 -16.72 -9.53
C GLY A 86 -0.61 -15.28 -9.58
N ASP A 87 0.31 -14.86 -8.70
CA ASP A 87 0.98 -13.56 -8.86
C ASP A 87 1.77 -13.54 -10.19
N PRO A 88 1.63 -12.48 -11.02
CA PRO A 88 2.55 -12.26 -12.14
C PRO A 88 3.99 -12.12 -11.63
N ILE A 89 4.96 -12.65 -12.37
CA ILE A 89 6.40 -12.61 -12.03
C ILE A 89 7.26 -11.92 -13.11
N ASP A 90 6.61 -11.36 -14.13
CA ASP A 90 7.19 -10.75 -15.33
C ASP A 90 7.98 -9.46 -15.05
N HIS A 91 7.56 -8.67 -14.06
CA HIS A 91 8.21 -7.40 -13.70
C HIS A 91 8.73 -7.42 -12.26
N PRO A 92 9.95 -7.94 -11.99
CA PRO A 92 10.47 -8.09 -10.62
C PRO A 92 10.70 -6.78 -9.86
N HIS A 93 10.76 -5.63 -10.54
CA HIS A 93 10.89 -4.30 -9.92
C HIS A 93 9.57 -3.71 -9.40
N HIS A 94 8.40 -4.26 -9.76
CA HIS A 94 7.10 -3.75 -9.32
C HIS A 94 6.74 -4.23 -7.90
N ILE A 95 7.26 -3.58 -6.87
CA ILE A 95 7.06 -3.96 -5.46
C ILE A 95 6.22 -2.92 -4.72
N GLY A 96 4.99 -3.28 -4.35
CA GLY A 96 4.18 -2.48 -3.43
C GLY A 96 3.62 -1.18 -4.03
N LEU A 97 3.92 -0.04 -3.42
CA LEU A 97 3.77 1.31 -3.98
C LEU A 97 5.08 2.07 -3.76
N TRP A 98 5.55 2.78 -4.77
CA TRP A 98 6.85 3.44 -4.76
C TRP A 98 6.82 4.69 -5.65
N PHE A 99 7.75 5.60 -5.40
CA PHE A 99 7.96 6.80 -6.20
C PHE A 99 9.27 6.68 -6.97
N ASN A 100 9.29 7.08 -8.24
CA ASN A 100 10.47 6.96 -9.08
C ASN A 100 10.44 7.89 -10.31
N TYR A 101 11.61 8.08 -10.91
CA TYR A 101 11.84 8.58 -12.26
C TYR A 101 12.50 7.46 -13.05
N GLU A 102 12.18 7.31 -14.34
CA GLU A 102 12.78 6.24 -15.13
C GLU A 102 14.28 6.47 -15.35
N ASN A 103 14.61 7.62 -15.92
CA ASN A 103 15.98 7.99 -16.25
C ASN A 103 16.46 9.14 -15.36
N VAL A 104 17.57 8.93 -14.65
CA VAL A 104 18.28 10.01 -13.95
C VAL A 104 19.75 9.95 -14.37
N ASN A 105 20.22 10.99 -15.03
CA ASN A 105 21.59 11.12 -15.54
C ASN A 105 22.04 9.91 -16.40
N GLY A 106 21.13 9.37 -17.23
CA GLY A 106 21.42 8.25 -18.13
C GLY A 106 21.29 6.85 -17.51
N LEU A 107 21.01 6.75 -16.20
CA LEU A 107 20.80 5.47 -15.52
C LEU A 107 19.32 5.13 -15.38
N ASP A 108 19.00 3.85 -15.50
CA ASP A 108 17.64 3.33 -15.30
C ASP A 108 17.37 3.04 -13.82
N PHE A 109 16.45 3.80 -13.23
CA PHE A 109 15.99 3.59 -11.86
C PHE A 109 14.70 2.75 -11.81
N TRP A 110 13.91 2.75 -12.89
CA TRP A 110 12.62 2.07 -12.97
C TRP A 110 12.80 0.56 -12.94
N ASN A 111 13.55 0.01 -13.90
CA ASN A 111 13.70 -1.43 -14.11
C ASN A 111 14.70 -2.09 -13.15
N ASN A 112 15.37 -1.32 -12.28
CA ASN A 112 16.31 -1.90 -11.32
C ASN A 112 15.60 -2.85 -10.34
N SER A 113 16.09 -4.09 -10.27
CA SER A 113 15.58 -5.18 -9.42
C SER A 113 16.67 -6.19 -9.08
N TYR A 114 16.36 -7.12 -8.16
CA TYR A 114 17.23 -8.25 -7.82
C TYR A 114 17.57 -9.17 -9.01
N ALA A 115 16.77 -9.12 -10.09
CA ALA A 115 16.95 -9.97 -11.26
C ALA A 115 17.97 -9.42 -12.28
N ILE A 116 18.41 -8.16 -12.11
CA ILE A 116 19.44 -7.57 -12.98
C ILE A 116 20.80 -8.22 -12.70
N ALA A 117 21.40 -8.80 -13.73
CA ALA A 117 22.71 -9.45 -13.63
C ALA A 117 23.78 -8.46 -13.13
N PRO A 118 24.73 -8.89 -12.28
CA PRO A 118 25.72 -8.01 -11.66
C PRO A 118 26.50 -7.12 -12.64
N GLU A 119 26.88 -7.65 -13.80
CA GLU A 119 27.62 -6.94 -14.84
C GLU A 119 26.82 -5.83 -15.54
N LYS A 120 25.49 -5.89 -15.46
CA LYS A 120 24.58 -4.87 -16.00
C LYS A 120 24.21 -3.79 -14.99
N LYS A 121 24.48 -4.01 -13.69
CA LYS A 121 24.09 -3.07 -12.61
C LYS A 121 24.68 -1.67 -12.76
N LYS A 122 25.78 -1.52 -13.49
CA LYS A 122 26.39 -0.22 -13.81
C LYS A 122 25.47 0.72 -14.60
N ASP A 123 24.47 0.18 -15.29
CA ASP A 123 23.54 0.93 -16.13
C ASP A 123 22.26 1.36 -15.36
N TYR A 124 22.19 1.07 -14.05
CA TYR A 124 21.02 1.31 -13.20
C TYR A 124 21.35 2.22 -12.02
N GLY A 125 20.30 2.78 -11.42
CA GLY A 125 20.38 3.58 -10.20
C GLY A 125 19.57 3.04 -9.03
N TRP A 126 19.86 3.56 -7.84
CA TRP A 126 19.23 3.17 -6.58
C TRP A 126 18.66 4.38 -5.85
N ILE A 127 17.49 4.22 -5.25
CA ILE A 127 16.95 5.21 -4.31
C ILE A 127 17.20 4.67 -2.91
N LYS A 128 18.03 5.35 -2.12
CA LYS A 128 18.41 4.92 -0.77
C LYS A 128 17.90 5.93 0.25
N THR A 129 16.98 5.50 1.10
CA THR A 129 16.52 6.31 2.25
C THR A 129 17.65 6.41 3.27
N ASP A 130 18.25 7.59 3.41
CA ASP A 130 19.30 7.85 4.40
C ASP A 130 18.69 8.28 5.76
N ARG A 131 17.51 8.91 5.75
CA ARG A 131 16.91 9.45 6.97
C ARG A 131 15.39 9.42 6.96
N ILE A 132 14.82 8.99 8.07
CA ILE A 132 13.44 9.31 8.42
C ILE A 132 13.44 10.67 9.13
N LEU A 133 12.74 11.65 8.57
CA LEU A 133 12.73 13.03 9.06
C LEU A 133 11.66 13.22 10.14
N THR A 134 10.41 12.89 9.83
CA THR A 134 9.27 13.09 10.73
C THR A 134 8.36 11.87 10.70
N THR A 135 7.88 11.47 11.87
CA THR A 135 6.75 10.56 12.02
C THR A 135 5.74 11.15 13.00
N SER A 136 4.46 11.14 12.65
CA SER A 136 3.38 11.58 13.53
C SER A 136 2.22 10.59 13.49
N SER A 137 1.59 10.39 14.65
CA SER A 137 0.37 9.61 14.83
C SER A 137 -0.77 10.54 15.25
N GLY A 138 -2.01 10.14 15.00
CA GLY A 138 -3.20 10.93 15.33
C GLY A 138 -4.32 10.72 14.32
N PRO A 139 -5.27 11.66 14.18
CA PRO A 139 -6.30 11.60 13.16
C PRO A 139 -5.73 11.48 11.74
N THR A 140 -4.56 12.09 11.52
CA THR A 140 -3.75 11.95 10.30
C THR A 140 -2.36 11.46 10.70
N GLY A 141 -1.89 10.40 10.03
CA GLY A 141 -0.51 9.94 10.17
C GLY A 141 0.40 10.65 9.18
N VAL A 142 1.62 10.97 9.62
CA VAL A 142 2.64 11.59 8.76
C VAL A 142 3.89 10.71 8.80
N LEU A 143 4.46 10.46 7.63
CA LEU A 143 5.81 9.93 7.45
C LEU A 143 6.50 10.79 6.40
N THR A 144 7.62 11.42 6.78
CA THR A 144 8.49 12.14 5.85
C THR A 144 9.88 11.52 5.92
N TYR A 145 10.50 11.31 4.76
CA TYR A 145 11.84 10.75 4.65
C TYR A 145 12.67 11.54 3.64
N HIS A 146 13.98 11.43 3.77
CA HIS A 146 14.94 11.86 2.78
C HIS A 146 15.53 10.61 2.09
N ALA A 147 15.79 10.69 0.79
CA ALA A 147 16.43 9.62 0.05
C ALA A 147 17.38 10.20 -0.99
N ASN A 148 18.55 9.58 -1.09
CA ASN A 148 19.53 9.88 -2.12
C ASN A 148 19.29 8.97 -3.32
N TRP A 149 19.39 9.55 -4.51
CA TRP A 149 19.41 8.81 -5.77
C TRP A 149 20.85 8.60 -6.16
N VAL A 150 21.31 7.35 -6.21
CA VAL A 150 22.72 7.03 -6.33
C VAL A 150 23.00 6.09 -7.49
N ASN A 151 24.23 6.15 -8.02
CA ASN A 151 24.75 5.14 -8.93
C ASN A 151 25.40 3.96 -8.17
N GLN A 152 25.96 3.00 -8.90
CA GLN A 152 26.58 1.80 -8.34
C GLN A 152 27.78 2.11 -7.41
N GLN A 153 28.44 3.26 -7.61
CA GLN A 153 29.56 3.74 -6.80
C GLN A 153 29.09 4.56 -5.57
N ASN A 154 27.77 4.61 -5.30
CA ASN A 154 27.14 5.43 -4.26
C ASN A 154 27.34 6.94 -4.44
N GLN A 155 27.63 7.42 -5.65
CA GLN A 155 27.66 8.84 -5.94
C GLN A 155 26.22 9.36 -6.01
N VAL A 156 25.91 10.44 -5.29
CA VAL A 156 24.59 11.07 -5.28
C VAL A 156 24.36 11.85 -6.58
N LEU A 157 23.22 11.61 -7.20
CA LEU A 157 22.78 12.19 -8.46
C LEU A 157 21.62 13.17 -8.28
N LEU A 158 20.78 12.91 -7.26
CA LEU A 158 19.64 13.72 -6.82
C LEU A 158 19.39 13.51 -5.33
#